data_AF-A0A1T4NV20-F1
#
_entry.id   AF-A0A1T4NV20-F1
#
_cell.length_a   1.000
_cell.length_b   1.000
_cell.length_c   1.000
_cell.angle_alpha   90.00
_cell.angle_beta   90.00
_cell.angle_gamma   90.00
#
_symmetry.space_group_name_H-M   'P 1'
#
loop_
_entity.id
_entity.type
_entity.pdbx_description
1 polymer ?
#
loop_
_entity_poly.entity_id
_entity_poly.type
_entity_poly.pdbx_seq_one_letter_code
_entity_poly.pdbx_strand_id
1 'polypeptide(L)'
;GIERAIASAFPHSSHQLCVVHFKRHALNAVSKRDKDKMRQELEDLFPISGTSLTPIKAFEKLCTFAERWGKSYRSLLSLSAPRNIGYFTYLMFPEGVRRMIYSTNWVERLNRNYKRTLRMRGALPSADAVVFLLGSVAREMVLSEKGRTNLTHFFGH
;
A
#
# COMPACT_ATOMS: atom_id res chain seq x y z
N GLY A 1 9.67 17.97 0.92
CA GLY A 1 9.15 16.62 1.18
C GLY A 1 8.74 15.98 -0.14
N ILE A 2 8.78 14.64 -0.22
CA ILE A 2 8.59 13.89 -1.48
C ILE A 2 7.29 14.25 -2.22
N GLU A 3 6.20 14.48 -1.51
CA GLU A 3 4.92 14.91 -2.10
C GLU A 3 4.99 16.22 -2.89
N ARG A 4 5.65 17.23 -2.31
CA ARG A 4 5.79 18.53 -2.97
C ARG A 4 6.64 18.43 -4.23
N ALA A 5 7.67 17.58 -4.20
CA ALA A 5 8.52 17.33 -5.36
C ALA A 5 7.72 16.61 -6.47
N ILE A 6 6.92 15.60 -6.13
CA ILE A 6 6.05 14.89 -7.08
C ILE A 6 5.01 15.85 -7.66
N ALA A 7 4.32 16.63 -6.83
CA ALA A 7 3.31 17.58 -7.29
C ALA A 7 3.89 18.65 -8.22
N SER A 8 5.14 19.07 -7.99
CA SER A 8 5.83 20.02 -8.86
C SER A 8 6.24 19.42 -10.20
N ALA A 9 6.72 18.17 -10.22
CA ALA A 9 7.21 17.51 -11.43
C ALA A 9 6.08 16.88 -12.26
N PHE A 10 5.01 16.43 -11.61
CA PHE A 10 3.89 15.72 -12.21
C PHE A 10 2.55 16.24 -11.64
N PRO A 11 2.13 17.45 -12.04
CA PRO A 11 0.98 18.13 -11.43
C PRO A 11 -0.36 17.42 -11.61
N HIS A 12 -0.47 16.55 -12.62
CA HIS A 12 -1.68 15.77 -12.90
C HIS A 12 -1.69 14.37 -12.28
N SER A 13 -0.62 13.98 -11.58
CA SER A 13 -0.52 12.66 -10.98
C SER A 13 -1.32 12.58 -9.69
N SER A 14 -2.19 11.58 -9.58
CA SER A 14 -2.84 11.25 -8.32
C SER A 14 -1.80 10.70 -7.33
N HIS A 15 -1.80 11.21 -6.10
CA HIS A 15 -0.89 10.74 -5.06
C HIS A 15 -1.58 9.77 -4.11
N GLN A 16 -1.03 8.56 -3.98
CA GLN A 16 -1.48 7.53 -3.05
C GLN A 16 -0.47 7.41 -1.91
N LEU A 17 -0.96 7.48 -0.68
CA LEU A 17 -0.18 7.18 0.52
C LEU A 17 -0.27 5.69 0.87
N CYS A 18 0.82 5.08 1.34
CA CYS A 18 0.86 3.63 1.56
C CYS A 18 -0.01 3.20 2.75
N VAL A 19 -1.12 2.49 2.49
CA VAL A 19 -2.07 2.06 3.53
C VAL A 19 -1.46 1.02 4.48
N VAL A 20 -0.52 0.20 4.00
CA VAL A 20 0.20 -0.77 4.86
C VAL A 20 1.00 -0.05 5.95
N HIS A 21 1.69 1.04 5.60
CA HIS A 21 2.41 1.85 6.56
C HIS A 21 1.47 2.58 7.52
N PHE A 22 0.32 3.06 7.03
CA PHE A 22 -0.74 3.61 7.87
C PHE A 22 -1.24 2.59 8.91
N LYS A 23 -1.65 1.39 8.48
CA LYS A 23 -2.17 0.34 9.36
C LYS A 23 -1.13 -0.03 10.43
N ARG A 24 0.14 -0.15 10.04
CA ARG A 24 1.25 -0.41 10.99
C ARG A 24 1.39 0.72 12.01
N HIS A 25 1.36 1.97 11.58
CA HIS A 25 1.43 3.12 12.48
C HIS A 25 0.27 3.13 13.48
N ALA A 26 -0.98 2.96 13.01
CA ALA A 26 -2.17 2.92 13.87
C ALA A 26 -2.11 1.77 14.89
N LEU A 27 -1.72 0.56 14.46
CA LEU A 27 -1.57 -0.60 15.34
C LEU A 27 -0.45 -0.45 16.37
N ASN A 28 0.63 0.26 16.04
CA ASN A 28 1.73 0.51 16.97
C ASN A 28 1.39 1.56 18.03
N ALA A 29 0.41 2.42 17.77
CA ALA A 29 -0.02 3.45 18.70
C ALA A 29 -0.93 2.92 19.82
N VAL A 30 -1.45 1.69 19.70
CA VAL A 30 -2.39 1.11 20.67
C VAL A 30 -1.79 -0.01 21.50
N SER A 31 -2.34 -0.20 22.70
CA SER A 31 -1.96 -1.27 23.61
C SER A 31 -2.30 -2.65 23.02
N LYS A 32 -1.62 -3.70 23.50
CA LYS A 32 -1.84 -5.09 23.04
C LYS A 32 -3.32 -5.51 23.12
N ARG A 33 -4.03 -5.11 24.18
CA ARG A 33 -5.45 -5.44 24.39
C ARG A 33 -6.36 -4.92 23.28
N ASP A 34 -6.03 -3.75 22.72
CA ASP A 34 -6.90 -3.07 21.77
C ASP A 34 -6.52 -3.37 20.30
N LYS A 35 -5.40 -4.05 20.06
CA LYS A 35 -4.88 -4.34 18.71
C LYS A 35 -5.84 -5.15 17.84
N ASP A 36 -6.55 -6.12 18.42
CA ASP A 36 -7.43 -6.99 17.63
C ASP A 36 -8.67 -6.23 17.15
N LYS A 37 -9.27 -5.42 18.04
CA LYS A 37 -10.37 -4.52 17.67
C LYS A 37 -9.92 -3.49 16.64
N MET A 38 -8.77 -2.86 16.87
CA MET A 38 -8.16 -1.90 15.94
C MET A 38 -7.94 -2.52 14.55
N ARG A 39 -7.44 -3.77 14.47
CA ARG A 39 -7.22 -4.47 13.20
C ARG A 39 -8.51 -4.65 12.42
N GLN A 40 -9.58 -5.12 13.07
CA GLN A 40 -10.88 -5.32 12.43
C GLN A 40 -11.43 -4.00 11.86
N GLU A 41 -11.43 -2.94 12.68
CA GLU A 41 -11.88 -1.62 12.23
C GLU A 41 -11.03 -1.05 11.09
N LEU A 42 -9.72 -1.32 11.07
CA LEU A 42 -8.83 -0.93 9.97
C LEU A 42 -9.09 -1.71 8.67
N GLU A 43 -9.60 -2.95 8.72
CA GLU A 43 -10.05 -3.65 7.51
C GLU A 43 -11.30 -2.98 6.94
N ASP A 44 -12.28 -2.67 7.78
CA ASP A 44 -13.52 -2.00 7.37
C ASP A 44 -13.29 -0.55 6.87
N LEU A 45 -12.25 0.10 7.38
CA LEU A 45 -11.88 1.45 6.99
C LEU A 45 -11.21 1.50 5.61
N PHE A 46 -10.54 0.42 5.19
CA PHE A 46 -9.82 0.34 3.92
C PHE A 46 -10.31 -0.82 3.02
N PRO A 47 -11.58 -0.76 2.56
CA PRO A 47 -12.13 -1.81 1.71
C PRO A 47 -11.46 -1.81 0.33
N ILE A 48 -10.97 -2.98 -0.07
CA ILE A 48 -10.37 -3.16 -1.41
C ILE A 48 -11.46 -3.47 -2.44
N SER A 49 -12.42 -4.33 -2.08
CA SER A 49 -13.43 -4.92 -2.96
C SER A 49 -14.86 -4.69 -2.47
N GLY A 50 -15.83 -4.78 -3.37
CA GLY A 50 -17.26 -4.77 -3.01
C GLY A 50 -17.74 -3.45 -2.42
N THR A 51 -17.15 -2.33 -2.83
CA THR A 51 -17.43 -1.00 -2.25
C THR A 51 -17.56 0.08 -3.31
N SER A 52 -18.55 0.96 -3.12
CA SER A 52 -18.78 2.20 -3.87
C SER A 52 -18.32 3.45 -3.11
N LEU A 53 -17.52 3.28 -2.05
CA LEU A 53 -16.97 4.40 -1.27
C LEU A 53 -16.11 5.31 -2.16
N THR A 54 -16.35 6.62 -2.05
CA THR A 54 -15.48 7.65 -2.61
C THR A 54 -14.34 7.98 -1.64
N PRO A 55 -13.21 8.52 -2.11
CA PRO A 55 -12.11 8.94 -1.22
C PRO A 55 -12.56 9.91 -0.12
N ILE A 56 -13.48 10.83 -0.44
CA ILE A 56 -14.01 11.82 0.50
C ILE A 56 -14.79 11.12 1.62
N LYS A 57 -15.74 10.25 1.28
CA LYS A 57 -16.53 9.49 2.28
C LYS A 57 -15.66 8.57 3.13
N ALA A 58 -14.64 7.93 2.53
CA ALA A 58 -13.71 7.10 3.26
C ALA A 58 -12.84 7.94 4.24
N PHE A 59 -12.45 9.15 3.84
CA PHE A 59 -11.76 10.09 4.71
C PHE A 59 -12.64 10.63 5.85
N GLU A 60 -13.92 10.89 5.63
CA GLU A 60 -14.87 11.23 6.70
C GLU A 60 -14.96 10.10 7.75
N LYS A 61 -15.04 8.84 7.29
CA LYS A 61 -14.98 7.67 8.20
C LYS A 61 -13.67 7.64 8.98
N LEU A 62 -12.55 8.02 8.36
CA LEU A 62 -11.25 8.13 9.05
C LEU A 62 -11.26 9.23 10.11
N CYS A 63 -11.89 10.38 9.87
CA CYS A 63 -12.02 11.44 10.85
C CYS A 63 -12.79 10.97 12.09
N THR A 64 -13.95 10.32 11.90
CA THR A 64 -14.73 9.74 13.01
C THR A 64 -13.93 8.68 13.78
N PHE A 65 -13.20 7.84 13.04
CA PHE A 65 -12.31 6.84 13.64
C PHE A 65 -11.21 7.49 14.48
N ALA A 66 -10.56 8.54 13.97
CA ALA A 66 -9.49 9.28 14.64
C ALA A 66 -10.00 9.98 15.90
N GLU A 67 -11.18 10.60 15.85
CA GLU A 67 -11.81 11.22 17.01
C GLU A 67 -12.13 10.20 18.11
N ARG A 68 -12.71 9.06 17.74
CA ARG A 68 -13.06 8.00 18.70
C ARG A 68 -11.83 7.45 19.41
N TRP A 69 -10.84 7.00 18.63
CA TRP A 69 -9.61 6.42 19.19
C TRP A 69 -8.71 7.48 19.84
N GLY A 70 -8.77 8.72 19.38
CA GLY A 70 -8.05 9.87 19.92
C GLY A 70 -8.38 10.19 21.38
N LYS A 71 -9.55 9.78 21.87
CA LYS A 71 -9.94 9.89 23.29
C LYS A 71 -9.03 9.08 24.20
N SER A 72 -8.62 7.88 23.76
CA SER A 72 -7.74 7.00 24.53
C SER A 72 -6.28 7.10 24.09
N TYR A 73 -6.04 7.41 22.82
CA TYR A 73 -4.72 7.46 22.20
C TYR A 73 -4.55 8.77 21.42
N ARG A 74 -4.17 9.83 22.12
CA ARG A 74 -4.09 11.20 21.56
C ARG A 74 -3.28 11.31 20.27
N SER A 75 -2.25 10.48 20.08
CA SER A 75 -1.44 10.43 18.85
C SER A 75 -2.28 10.11 17.60
N LEU A 76 -3.39 9.38 17.75
CA LEU A 76 -4.29 9.00 16.66
C LEU A 76 -5.17 10.15 16.16
N LEU A 77 -5.27 11.27 16.88
CA LEU A 77 -5.96 12.47 16.37
C LEU A 77 -5.30 13.01 15.10
N SER A 78 -3.98 12.82 14.94
CA SER A 78 -3.26 13.23 13.73
C SER A 78 -3.74 12.53 12.45
N LEU A 79 -4.48 11.42 12.59
CA LEU A 79 -5.01 10.69 11.45
C LEU A 79 -6.08 11.47 10.67
N SER A 80 -6.77 12.43 11.30
CA SER A 80 -7.75 13.30 10.63
C SER A 80 -7.13 14.48 9.86
N ALA A 81 -5.80 14.58 9.79
CA ALA A 81 -5.15 15.63 9.02
C ALA A 81 -5.57 15.58 7.53
N PRO A 82 -5.90 16.72 6.88
CA PRO A 82 -6.42 16.75 5.50
C PRO A 82 -5.56 15.99 4.47
N ARG A 83 -4.23 16.01 4.64
CA ARG A 83 -3.28 15.25 3.81
C ARG A 83 -3.62 13.75 3.73
N ASN A 84 -4.19 13.18 4.78
CA ASN A 84 -4.45 11.75 4.89
C ASN A 84 -5.62 11.28 4.00
N ILE A 85 -6.34 12.18 3.33
CA ILE A 85 -7.23 11.81 2.22
C ILE A 85 -6.47 11.00 1.15
N GLY A 86 -5.16 11.25 0.98
CA GLY A 86 -4.30 10.53 0.05
C GLY A 86 -4.16 9.03 0.33
N TYR A 87 -4.56 8.51 1.50
CA TYR A 87 -4.63 7.07 1.74
C TYR A 87 -5.79 6.40 0.98
N PHE A 88 -6.76 7.17 0.49
CA PHE A 88 -7.97 6.66 -0.17
C PHE A 88 -7.99 6.91 -1.68
N THR A 89 -6.93 7.47 -2.26
CA THR A 89 -6.83 7.74 -3.71
C THR A 89 -7.07 6.48 -4.56
N TYR A 90 -6.69 5.30 -4.07
CA TYR A 90 -6.92 4.01 -4.74
C TYR A 90 -8.40 3.74 -5.03
N LEU A 91 -9.35 4.31 -4.28
CA LEU A 91 -10.79 4.11 -4.51
C LEU A 91 -11.28 4.73 -5.83
N MET A 92 -10.52 5.67 -6.41
CA MET A 92 -10.79 6.24 -7.73
C MET A 92 -10.51 5.27 -8.88
N PHE A 93 -9.88 4.13 -8.61
CA PHE A 93 -9.48 3.16 -9.61
C PHE A 93 -10.38 1.91 -9.60
N PRO A 94 -10.45 1.17 -10.72
CA PRO A 94 -11.18 -0.09 -10.78
C PRO A 94 -10.70 -1.10 -9.74
N GLU A 95 -11.63 -1.88 -9.21
CA GLU A 95 -11.38 -2.82 -8.11
C GLU A 95 -10.19 -3.77 -8.35
N GLY A 96 -10.07 -4.30 -9.57
CA GLY A 96 -9.01 -5.25 -9.94
C GLY A 96 -7.58 -4.72 -9.78
N VAL A 97 -7.38 -3.39 -9.81
CA VAL A 97 -6.05 -2.77 -9.66
C VAL A 97 -5.83 -2.15 -8.28
N ARG A 98 -6.89 -2.01 -7.47
CA ARG A 98 -6.81 -1.33 -6.17
C ARG A 98 -5.73 -1.92 -5.28
N ARG A 99 -5.62 -3.25 -5.18
CA ARG A 99 -4.61 -3.92 -4.34
C ARG A 99 -3.17 -3.54 -4.69
N MET A 100 -2.88 -3.31 -5.97
CA MET A 100 -1.56 -2.86 -6.44
C MET A 100 -1.29 -1.39 -6.12
N ILE A 101 -2.33 -0.55 -6.05
CA ILE A 101 -2.20 0.87 -5.74
C ILE A 101 -2.16 1.09 -4.22
N TYR A 102 -3.03 0.40 -3.48
CA TYR A 102 -3.20 0.46 -2.02
C TYR A 102 -1.91 0.18 -1.23
N SER A 103 -1.02 -0.66 -1.78
CA SER A 103 0.25 -1.00 -1.15
C SER A 103 1.42 -0.97 -2.12
N THR A 104 2.57 -0.48 -1.65
CA THR A 104 3.85 -0.53 -2.36
C THR A 104 4.51 -1.91 -2.29
N ASN A 105 3.89 -2.90 -1.63
CA ASN A 105 4.51 -4.21 -1.34
C ASN A 105 4.94 -4.96 -2.62
N TRP A 106 4.13 -4.90 -3.69
CA TRP A 106 4.47 -5.57 -4.94
C TRP A 106 5.70 -4.93 -5.60
N VAL A 107 5.79 -3.59 -5.62
CA VAL A 107 6.95 -2.84 -6.12
C VAL A 107 8.18 -3.13 -5.26
N GLU A 108 8.03 -3.12 -3.95
CA GLU A 108 9.11 -3.43 -3.02
C GLU A 108 9.61 -4.87 -3.20
N ARG A 109 8.70 -5.83 -3.40
CA ARG A 109 9.05 -7.23 -3.68
C ARG A 109 9.78 -7.38 -5.01
N LEU A 110 9.29 -6.71 -6.06
CA LEU A 110 9.95 -6.69 -7.36
C LEU A 110 11.37 -6.12 -7.25
N ASN A 111 11.51 -4.95 -6.60
CA ASN A 111 12.80 -4.32 -6.36
C ASN A 111 13.75 -5.20 -5.53
N ARG A 112 13.24 -5.93 -4.53
CA ARG A 112 14.05 -6.91 -3.78
C ARG A 112 14.57 -8.04 -4.68
N ASN A 113 13.73 -8.56 -5.57
CA ASN A 113 14.11 -9.62 -6.50
C ASN A 113 15.11 -9.13 -7.56
N TYR A 114 14.95 -7.91 -8.08
CA TYR A 114 15.93 -7.26 -8.95
C TYR A 114 17.28 -7.12 -8.25
N LYS A 115 17.31 -6.54 -7.04
CA LYS A 115 18.56 -6.39 -6.26
C LYS A 115 19.23 -7.72 -5.98
N ARG A 116 18.47 -8.76 -5.61
CA ARG A 116 19.00 -10.11 -5.38
C ARG A 116 19.62 -10.69 -6.65
N THR A 117 18.90 -10.61 -7.76
CA THR A 117 19.32 -11.13 -9.07
C THR A 117 20.59 -10.45 -9.56
N LEU A 118 20.65 -9.12 -9.46
CA LEU A 118 21.84 -8.34 -9.82
C LEU A 118 23.00 -8.59 -8.87
N ARG A 119 22.77 -8.73 -7.55
CA ARG A 119 23.87 -9.00 -6.61
C ARG A 119 24.56 -10.35 -6.85
N MET A 120 23.80 -11.34 -7.32
CA MET A 120 24.34 -12.68 -7.59
C MET A 120 25.13 -12.77 -8.90
N ARG A 121 25.01 -11.78 -9.79
CA ARG A 121 25.63 -11.76 -11.11
C ARG A 121 26.50 -10.51 -11.18
N GLY A 122 27.82 -10.65 -11.17
CA GLY A 122 28.79 -9.54 -11.06
C GLY A 122 28.68 -8.47 -12.16
N ALA A 123 29.74 -8.23 -12.92
CA ALA A 123 29.65 -7.31 -14.05
C ALA A 123 28.79 -7.92 -15.17
N LEU A 124 27.80 -7.18 -15.65
CA LEU A 124 26.99 -7.57 -16.81
C LEU A 124 27.61 -6.98 -18.09
N PRO A 125 27.54 -7.70 -19.23
CA PRO A 125 28.28 -7.35 -20.44
C PRO A 125 27.74 -6.12 -21.18
N SER A 126 26.49 -5.72 -20.94
CA SER A 126 25.87 -4.53 -21.54
C SER A 126 24.62 -4.08 -20.78
N ALA A 127 24.14 -2.87 -21.07
CA ALA A 127 22.85 -2.39 -20.59
C ALA A 127 21.68 -3.28 -21.05
N ASP A 128 21.73 -3.78 -22.28
CA ASP A 128 20.69 -4.69 -22.81
C ASP A 128 20.61 -6.00 -22.01
N ALA A 129 21.77 -6.53 -21.60
CA ALA A 129 21.82 -7.71 -20.75
C ALA A 129 21.16 -7.46 -19.38
N VAL A 130 21.30 -6.25 -18.83
CA VAL A 130 20.59 -5.83 -17.61
C VAL A 130 19.08 -5.81 -17.85
N VAL A 131 18.62 -5.15 -18.91
CA VAL A 131 17.18 -5.04 -19.23
C VAL A 131 16.56 -6.41 -19.46
N PHE A 132 17.21 -7.27 -20.24
CA PHE A 132 16.76 -8.65 -20.47
C PHE A 132 16.63 -9.45 -19.17
N LEU A 133 17.63 -9.33 -18.29
CA LEU A 133 17.66 -10.03 -17.02
C LEU A 133 16.53 -9.55 -16.08
N LEU A 134 16.37 -8.25 -15.93
CA LEU A 134 15.31 -7.67 -15.11
C LEU A 134 13.93 -8.01 -15.68
N GLY A 135 13.76 -7.94 -17.00
CA GLY A 135 12.54 -8.38 -17.68
C GLY A 135 12.22 -9.86 -17.46
N SER A 136 13.23 -10.72 -17.42
CA SER A 136 13.07 -12.15 -17.12
C SER A 136 12.59 -12.38 -15.68
N VAL A 137 13.15 -11.65 -14.71
CA VAL A 137 12.71 -11.70 -13.29
C VAL A 137 11.26 -11.24 -13.14
N ALA A 138 10.87 -10.14 -13.81
CA ALA A 138 9.50 -9.66 -13.79
C ALA A 138 8.52 -10.70 -14.36
N ARG A 139 8.88 -11.33 -15.48
CA ARG A 139 8.09 -12.40 -16.10
C ARG A 139 7.91 -13.59 -15.17
N GLU A 140 8.98 -14.06 -14.54
CA GLU A 140 8.94 -15.18 -13.59
C GLU A 140 8.06 -14.86 -12.37
N MET A 141 8.11 -13.64 -11.85
CA MET A 141 7.24 -13.21 -10.76
C MET A 141 5.76 -13.28 -11.13
N VAL A 142 5.39 -12.81 -12.33
CA VAL A 142 3.99 -12.87 -12.80
C VAL A 142 3.54 -14.33 -13.00
N LEU A 143 4.40 -15.19 -13.56
CA LEU A 143 4.09 -16.60 -13.77
C LEU A 143 3.96 -17.37 -12.45
N SER A 144 4.84 -17.10 -11.48
CA SER A 144 4.80 -17.71 -10.16
C SER A 144 3.63 -17.23 -9.28
N GLU A 145 3.16 -15.99 -9.46
CA GLU A 145 1.92 -15.51 -8.84
C GLU A 145 0.68 -16.18 -9.43
N LYS A 146 0.61 -16.36 -10.76
CA LYS A 146 -0.46 -17.12 -11.42
C LYS A 146 -0.48 -18.60 -11.00
N GLY A 147 0.68 -19.20 -10.73
CA GLY A 147 0.78 -20.54 -10.17
C GLY A 147 0.33 -20.64 -8.71
N ARG A 148 0.53 -19.57 -7.91
CA ARG A 148 0.07 -19.49 -6.51
C ARG A 148 -1.42 -19.18 -6.36
N THR A 149 -2.04 -18.50 -7.33
CA THR A 149 -3.50 -18.26 -7.30
C THR A 149 -4.34 -19.55 -7.36
N ASN A 150 -3.75 -20.69 -7.77
CA ASN A 150 -4.40 -22.00 -7.69
C ASN A 150 -4.21 -22.72 -6.34
N LEU A 151 -3.39 -22.20 -5.42
CA LEU A 151 -3.10 -22.90 -4.16
C LEU A 151 -3.17 -22.04 -2.90
N THR A 152 -3.42 -20.73 -2.97
CA THR A 152 -3.41 -19.94 -1.74
C THR A 152 -4.33 -18.70 -1.75
N HIS A 153 -5.49 -18.84 -1.11
CA HIS A 153 -6.03 -17.84 -0.17
C HIS A 153 -4.90 -17.46 0.82
N PHE A 154 -4.11 -16.40 0.56
CA PHE A 154 -2.95 -16.06 1.44
C PHE A 154 -2.76 -14.58 1.78
N PHE A 155 -3.82 -13.79 1.78
CA PHE A 155 -3.81 -12.53 2.52
C PHE A 155 -5.15 -12.35 3.24
N GLY A 156 -5.32 -13.10 4.32
CA GLY A 156 -6.45 -13.03 5.23
C GLY A 156 -6.15 -13.80 6.51
N HIS A 157 -5.38 -13.18 7.41
CA HIS A 157 -5.37 -13.38 8.87
C HIS A 157 -4.63 -12.19 9.51
#